data_AF-T0QVS5-F1
#
_entry.id   AF-T0QVS5-F1
#
_cell.length_a   1.000
_cell.length_b   1.000
_cell.length_c   1.000
_cell.angle_alpha   90.00
_cell.angle_beta   90.00
_cell.angle_gamma   90.00
#
_symmetry.space_group_name_H-M   'P 1'
#
loop_
_entity.id
_entity.type
_entity.pdbx_description
1 polymer ?
#
loop_
_entity_poly.entity_id
_entity_poly.type
_entity_poly.pdbx_seq_one_letter_code
_entity_poly.pdbx_strand_id
1 'polypeptide(L)'
;MPEPGPSSRARAAKATPYARPPPRTALPSIAKQVPPPSGVVQALLGDTSSIEARLDKLQADLHASFAHHATRMDRLQQQRGINTKRILRQRHVSLTLAHLERASTALRDGTEALLCPTCHAFRRSDDFLPLPAPWTECRISASQNHFCHGGTHEIRTSPPPGTPPVAAIVFQYHGTTQRVCQCPPVAPLPKARRISSMDFPDIHAIVTPPS
;
A
#
# COMPACT_ATOMS: atom_id res chain seq x y z
N MET A 1 28.93 -33.50 3.92
CA MET A 1 27.65 -34.01 3.38
C MET A 1 26.85 -32.81 2.88
N PRO A 2 26.71 -32.61 1.56
CA PRO A 2 25.96 -31.48 1.00
C PRO A 2 24.49 -31.86 0.87
N GLU A 3 23.60 -31.11 1.53
CA GLU A 3 22.15 -31.24 1.36
C GLU A 3 21.65 -30.22 0.31
N PRO A 4 20.88 -30.64 -0.70
CA PRO A 4 20.46 -29.81 -1.82
C PRO A 4 19.16 -29.03 -1.58
N GLY A 5 19.21 -27.73 -1.95
CA GLY A 5 18.21 -26.91 -2.66
C GLY A 5 16.69 -27.02 -2.38
N PRO A 6 15.99 -25.89 -2.15
CA PRO A 6 14.52 -25.87 -2.10
C PRO A 6 13.87 -25.96 -3.50
N SER A 7 12.98 -26.95 -3.65
CA SER A 7 12.14 -27.18 -4.83
C SER A 7 11.01 -26.13 -4.92
N SER A 8 11.07 -25.27 -5.94
CA SER A 8 10.01 -24.32 -6.28
C SER A 8 8.90 -25.03 -7.08
N ARG A 9 7.79 -25.36 -6.41
CA ARG A 9 6.57 -25.81 -7.10
C ARG A 9 5.86 -24.62 -7.75
N ALA A 10 6.15 -24.40 -9.03
CA ALA A 10 5.32 -23.60 -9.92
C ALA A 10 3.94 -24.28 -10.08
N ARG A 11 2.86 -23.59 -9.67
CA ARG A 11 1.49 -24.00 -10.00
C ARG A 11 1.21 -23.63 -11.45
N ALA A 12 1.22 -24.64 -12.32
CA ALA A 12 0.70 -24.53 -13.67
C ALA A 12 -0.82 -24.25 -13.61
N ALA A 13 -1.25 -23.13 -14.20
CA ALA A 13 -2.65 -22.86 -14.44
C ALA A 13 -3.16 -23.81 -15.53
N LYS A 14 -4.10 -24.69 -15.16
CA LYS A 14 -4.87 -25.51 -16.11
C LYS A 14 -5.72 -24.58 -16.96
N ALA A 15 -5.30 -24.34 -18.20
CA ALA A 15 -6.13 -23.75 -19.23
C ALA A 15 -7.25 -24.74 -19.59
N THR A 16 -8.50 -24.34 -19.40
CA THR A 16 -9.68 -25.05 -19.89
C THR A 16 -9.68 -25.02 -21.42
N PRO A 17 -9.74 -26.17 -22.12
CA PRO A 17 -9.86 -26.17 -23.56
C PRO A 17 -11.29 -25.74 -23.93
N TYR A 18 -11.41 -24.68 -24.71
CA TYR A 18 -12.67 -24.30 -25.35
C TYR A 18 -13.16 -25.48 -26.20
N ALA A 19 -14.31 -26.03 -25.82
CA ALA A 19 -15.04 -27.00 -26.62
C ALA A 19 -15.39 -26.37 -27.97
N ARG A 20 -14.86 -26.96 -29.05
CA ARG A 20 -15.22 -26.63 -30.43
C ARG A 20 -16.71 -26.89 -30.63
N PRO A 21 -17.51 -25.96 -31.19
CA PRO A 21 -18.88 -26.29 -31.59
C PRO A 21 -18.83 -27.32 -32.73
N PRO A 22 -19.77 -28.30 -32.76
CA PRO A 22 -19.78 -29.33 -33.77
C PRO A 22 -20.06 -28.75 -35.17
N PRO A 23 -19.56 -29.39 -36.25
CA PRO A 23 -19.83 -28.96 -37.62
C PRO A 23 -21.33 -29.08 -37.92
N ARG A 24 -21.89 -28.03 -38.53
CA ARG A 24 -23.27 -28.02 -39.03
C ARG A 24 -23.42 -29.10 -40.11
N THR A 25 -24.10 -30.18 -39.77
CA THR A 25 -24.60 -31.17 -40.73
C THR A 25 -25.57 -30.46 -41.66
N ALA A 26 -25.21 -30.37 -42.94
CA ALA A 26 -26.13 -29.90 -43.97
C ALA A 26 -27.27 -30.92 -44.11
N LEU A 27 -28.49 -30.51 -43.78
CA LEU A 27 -29.70 -31.28 -44.06
C LEU A 27 -29.97 -31.27 -45.57
N PRO A 28 -30.38 -32.40 -46.18
CA PRO A 28 -30.75 -32.43 -47.59
C PRO A 28 -32.00 -31.57 -47.83
N SER A 29 -31.92 -30.72 -48.84
CA SER A 29 -33.02 -29.86 -49.28
C SER A 29 -34.10 -30.72 -49.95
N ILE A 30 -35.11 -31.12 -49.17
CA ILE A 30 -36.33 -31.74 -49.72
C ILE A 30 -37.25 -30.60 -50.12
N ALA A 31 -37.18 -30.20 -51.39
CA ALA A 31 -38.18 -29.32 -52.01
C ALA A 31 -39.49 -30.10 -52.17
N LYS A 32 -40.31 -30.15 -51.10
CA LYS A 32 -41.72 -30.54 -51.19
C LYS A 32 -42.48 -29.35 -51.77
N GLN A 33 -42.91 -29.47 -53.02
CA GLN A 33 -43.94 -28.62 -53.60
C GLN A 33 -45.22 -28.78 -52.76
N VAL A 34 -45.54 -27.76 -51.98
CA VAL A 34 -46.83 -27.64 -51.30
C VAL A 34 -47.76 -26.90 -52.26
N PRO A 35 -48.94 -27.45 -52.61
CA PRO A 35 -49.90 -26.75 -53.45
C PRO A 35 -50.38 -25.47 -52.75
N PRO A 36 -50.73 -24.41 -53.50
CA PRO A 36 -51.14 -23.14 -52.91
C PRO A 36 -52.38 -23.33 -52.03
N PRO A 37 -52.43 -22.72 -50.84
CA PRO A 37 -53.58 -22.83 -49.97
C PRO A 37 -54.80 -22.19 -50.66
N SER A 38 -55.90 -22.93 -50.68
CA SER A 38 -57.21 -22.46 -51.13
C SER A 38 -57.58 -21.16 -50.39
N GLY A 39 -58.14 -20.17 -51.11
CA GLY A 39 -58.39 -18.81 -50.62
C GLY A 39 -59.26 -18.68 -49.37
N VAL A 40 -59.86 -19.78 -48.90
CA VAL A 40 -60.60 -19.85 -47.62
C VAL A 40 -59.65 -19.80 -46.40
N VAL A 41 -58.43 -20.32 -46.52
CA VAL A 41 -57.43 -20.29 -45.43
C VAL A 41 -56.88 -18.88 -45.22
N GLN A 42 -56.78 -18.10 -46.29
CA GLN A 42 -56.28 -16.73 -46.27
C GLN A 42 -57.27 -15.73 -45.63
N ALA A 43 -58.57 -16.06 -45.62
CA ALA A 43 -59.59 -15.29 -44.94
C ALA A 43 -59.73 -15.62 -43.43
N LEU A 44 -59.29 -16.82 -43.01
CA LEU A 44 -59.26 -17.23 -41.58
C LEU A 44 -57.99 -16.76 -40.86
N LEU A 45 -56.90 -16.54 -41.61
CA LEU A 45 -55.67 -15.89 -41.15
C LEU A 45 -55.83 -14.36 -41.23
N GLY A 46 -56.78 -13.80 -40.48
CA GLY A 46 -56.93 -12.35 -40.39
C GLY A 46 -55.61 -11.64 -40.02
N ASP A 47 -55.43 -10.41 -40.50
CA ASP A 47 -54.28 -9.48 -40.34
C ASP A 47 -53.12 -9.98 -39.48
N THR A 48 -52.38 -10.97 -39.99
CA THR A 48 -51.19 -11.55 -39.32
C THR A 48 -50.08 -10.52 -39.15
N SER A 49 -50.09 -9.48 -39.99
CA SER A 49 -49.21 -8.30 -39.92
C SER A 49 -49.30 -7.57 -38.56
N SER A 50 -50.48 -7.55 -37.93
CA SER A 50 -50.67 -6.96 -36.60
C SER A 50 -50.04 -7.80 -35.48
N ILE A 51 -50.05 -9.12 -35.64
CA ILE A 51 -49.45 -10.06 -34.67
C ILE A 51 -47.93 -10.05 -34.80
N GLU A 52 -47.41 -10.07 -36.03
CA GLU A 52 -45.97 -9.97 -36.31
C GLU A 52 -45.41 -8.65 -35.79
N ALA A 53 -46.07 -7.52 -36.05
CA ALA A 53 -45.65 -6.22 -35.51
C ALA A 53 -45.66 -6.17 -33.96
N ARG A 54 -46.60 -6.86 -33.31
CA ARG A 54 -46.62 -6.99 -31.85
C ARG A 54 -45.50 -7.88 -31.32
N LEU A 55 -45.15 -8.95 -32.02
CA LEU A 55 -44.03 -9.82 -31.67
C LEU A 55 -42.70 -9.09 -31.84
N ASP A 56 -42.51 -8.36 -32.94
CA ASP A 56 -41.31 -7.53 -33.16
C ASP A 56 -41.15 -6.47 -32.08
N LYS A 57 -42.26 -5.82 -31.71
CA LYS A 57 -42.27 -4.85 -30.60
C LYS A 57 -41.89 -5.50 -29.26
N LEU A 58 -42.49 -6.64 -28.92
CA LEU A 58 -42.16 -7.38 -27.70
C LEU A 58 -40.70 -7.84 -27.69
N GLN A 59 -40.18 -8.29 -28.82
CA GLN A 59 -38.79 -8.69 -28.97
C GLN A 59 -37.85 -7.49 -28.78
N ALA A 60 -38.18 -6.34 -29.37
CA ALA A 60 -37.42 -5.10 -29.17
C ALA A 60 -37.44 -4.65 -27.70
N ASP A 61 -38.59 -4.68 -27.03
CA ASP A 61 -38.74 -4.32 -25.62
C ASP A 61 -37.92 -5.26 -24.71
N LEU A 62 -37.92 -6.55 -25.01
CA LEU A 62 -37.16 -7.56 -24.28
C LEU A 62 -35.65 -7.34 -24.44
N HIS A 63 -35.17 -7.08 -25.67
CA HIS A 63 -33.78 -6.75 -25.94
C HIS A 63 -33.35 -5.45 -25.24
N ALA A 64 -34.20 -4.42 -25.26
CA ALA A 64 -33.94 -3.17 -24.55
C ALA A 64 -33.85 -3.38 -23.03
N SER A 65 -34.73 -4.19 -22.46
CA SER A 65 -34.71 -4.54 -21.04
C SER A 65 -33.42 -5.28 -20.65
N PHE A 66 -32.97 -6.24 -21.46
CA PHE A 66 -31.70 -6.94 -21.22
C PHE A 66 -30.50 -6.02 -21.34
N ALA A 67 -30.47 -5.13 -22.34
CA ALA A 67 -29.40 -4.15 -22.50
C ALA A 67 -29.33 -3.18 -21.31
N HIS A 68 -30.49 -2.72 -20.82
CA HIS A 68 -30.58 -1.87 -19.65
C HIS A 68 -30.11 -2.60 -18.38
N HIS A 69 -30.51 -3.87 -18.21
CA HIS A 69 -30.06 -4.71 -17.09
C HIS A 69 -28.54 -4.94 -17.13
N ALA A 70 -27.97 -5.27 -18.28
CA ALA A 70 -26.53 -5.45 -18.45
C ALA A 70 -25.75 -4.18 -18.08
N THR A 71 -26.21 -3.02 -18.57
CA THR A 71 -25.61 -1.71 -18.24
C THR A 71 -25.69 -1.40 -16.75
N ARG A 72 -26.81 -1.72 -16.10
CA ARG A 72 -26.98 -1.54 -14.65
C ARG A 72 -26.01 -2.44 -13.87
N MET A 73 -25.84 -3.68 -14.29
CA MET A 73 -24.92 -4.62 -13.64
C MET A 73 -23.46 -4.20 -13.79
N ASP A 74 -23.07 -3.71 -14.96
CA ASP A 74 -21.72 -3.20 -15.21
C ASP A 74 -21.38 -2.00 -14.31
N ARG A 75 -22.31 -1.03 -14.20
CA ARG A 75 -22.17 0.12 -13.26
C ARG A 75 -21.98 -0.33 -11.82
N LEU A 76 -22.74 -1.32 -11.36
CA LEU A 76 -22.62 -1.85 -9.99
C LEU A 76 -21.27 -2.56 -9.77
N GLN A 77 -20.78 -3.32 -10.75
CA GLN A 77 -19.46 -3.94 -10.69
C GLN A 77 -18.35 -2.89 -10.65
N GLN A 78 -18.44 -1.85 -11.47
CA GLN A 78 -17.49 -0.74 -11.49
C GLN A 78 -17.48 0.00 -10.13
N GLN A 79 -18.64 0.28 -9.56
CA GLN A 79 -18.76 0.88 -8.23
C GLN A 79 -18.14 0.01 -7.14
N ARG A 80 -18.36 -1.30 -7.16
CA ARG A 80 -17.71 -2.25 -6.24
C ARG A 80 -16.19 -2.17 -6.38
N GLY A 81 -15.66 -2.19 -7.60
CA GLY A 81 -14.23 -2.08 -7.87
C GLY A 81 -13.61 -0.78 -7.34
N ILE A 82 -14.29 0.36 -7.51
CA ILE A 82 -13.85 1.66 -6.98
C ILE A 82 -13.82 1.62 -5.44
N ASN A 83 -14.88 1.08 -4.81
CA ASN A 83 -14.98 1.04 -3.36
C ASN A 83 -13.93 0.12 -2.73
N THR A 84 -13.66 -1.05 -3.34
CA THR A 84 -12.59 -1.96 -2.90
C THR A 84 -11.22 -1.29 -3.01
N LYS A 85 -10.93 -0.57 -4.10
CA LYS A 85 -9.67 0.18 -4.25
C LYS A 85 -9.52 1.25 -3.16
N ARG A 86 -10.60 1.96 -2.82
CA ARG A 86 -10.61 2.97 -1.75
C ARG A 86 -10.31 2.35 -0.39
N ILE A 87 -10.99 1.25 -0.05
CA ILE A 87 -10.80 0.52 1.22
C ILE A 87 -9.36 0.00 1.33
N LEU A 88 -8.81 -0.58 0.26
CA LEU A 88 -7.43 -1.05 0.24
C LEU A 88 -6.41 0.09 0.42
N ARG A 89 -6.62 1.23 -0.24
CA ARG A 89 -5.78 2.43 -0.03
C ARG A 89 -5.87 2.94 1.40
N GLN A 90 -7.07 3.03 1.98
CA GLN A 90 -7.25 3.44 3.37
C GLN A 90 -6.56 2.49 4.34
N ARG A 91 -6.70 1.17 4.16
CA ARG A 91 -6.00 0.17 4.98
C ARG A 91 -4.48 0.27 4.87
N HIS A 92 -3.97 0.47 3.66
CA HIS A 92 -2.53 0.67 3.45
C HIS A 92 -2.03 1.91 4.19
N VAL A 93 -2.75 3.04 4.08
CA VAL A 93 -2.42 4.28 4.79
C VAL A 93 -2.45 4.09 6.32
N SER A 94 -3.48 3.46 6.87
CA SER A 94 -3.57 3.19 8.31
C SER A 94 -2.46 2.26 8.81
N LEU A 95 -2.10 1.22 8.03
CA LEU A 95 -0.99 0.34 8.38
C LEU A 95 0.35 1.07 8.33
N THR A 96 0.58 1.92 7.34
CA THR A 96 1.80 2.74 7.26
C THR A 96 1.90 3.74 8.41
N LEU A 97 0.79 4.40 8.79
CA LEU A 97 0.78 5.33 9.92
C LEU A 97 1.03 4.60 11.24
N ALA A 98 0.38 3.46 11.48
CA ALA A 98 0.58 2.67 12.69
C ALA A 98 2.00 2.07 12.79
N HIS A 99 2.67 1.84 11.66
CA HIS A 99 4.07 1.41 11.63
C HIS A 99 5.01 2.58 11.92
N LEU A 100 4.74 3.76 11.38
CA LEU A 100 5.49 4.99 11.67
C LEU A 100 5.35 5.41 13.14
N GLU A 101 4.15 5.32 13.72
CA GLU A 101 3.91 5.64 15.12
C GLU A 101 4.65 4.69 16.07
N ARG A 102 4.60 3.37 15.81
CA ARG A 102 5.36 2.36 16.57
C ARG A 102 6.87 2.49 16.40
N ALA A 103 7.34 2.82 15.20
CA ALA A 103 8.75 3.11 14.98
C ALA A 103 9.18 4.37 15.74
N SER A 104 8.35 5.41 15.79
CA SER A 104 8.66 6.67 16.50
C SER A 104 8.73 6.51 18.02
N THR A 105 7.84 5.67 18.60
CA THR A 105 7.81 5.42 20.04
C THR A 105 8.94 4.50 20.49
N ALA A 106 9.26 3.46 19.71
CA ALA A 106 10.40 2.59 19.98
C ALA A 106 11.76 3.29 19.76
N LEU A 107 11.86 4.26 18.85
CA LEU A 107 13.08 5.05 18.68
C LEU A 107 13.32 6.03 19.83
N ARG A 108 12.29 6.72 20.33
CA ARG A 108 12.48 7.86 21.25
C ARG A 108 13.18 7.50 22.56
N ASP A 109 12.86 6.36 23.18
CA ASP A 109 13.44 6.02 24.49
C ASP A 109 14.87 5.47 24.42
N GLY A 110 15.32 4.95 23.26
CA GLY A 110 16.66 4.38 23.09
C GLY A 110 17.63 5.23 22.27
N THR A 111 17.15 5.99 21.28
CA THR A 111 18.02 6.72 20.34
C THR A 111 18.46 8.09 20.83
N GLU A 112 17.65 8.78 21.63
CA GLU A 112 18.03 10.06 22.23
C GLU A 112 19.20 9.92 23.22
N ALA A 113 19.35 8.72 23.82
CA ALA A 113 20.47 8.40 24.69
C ALA A 113 21.78 8.17 23.91
N LEU A 114 21.70 7.50 22.75
CA LEU A 114 22.89 7.05 21.99
C LEU A 114 23.41 8.11 21.02
N LEU A 115 22.53 8.96 20.47
CA LEU A 115 22.91 9.95 19.47
C LEU A 115 23.07 11.35 20.07
N CYS A 116 23.93 12.15 19.44
CA CYS A 116 24.03 13.57 19.71
C CYS A 116 22.81 14.29 19.12
N PRO A 117 22.09 15.12 19.89
CA PRO A 117 20.92 15.86 19.37
C PRO A 117 21.29 16.92 18.34
N THR A 118 22.56 17.34 18.26
CA THR A 118 23.02 18.40 17.35
C THR A 118 23.51 17.85 16.01
N CYS A 119 24.35 16.81 16.02
CA CYS A 119 24.94 16.26 14.80
C CYS A 119 24.45 14.86 14.43
N HIS A 120 23.57 14.24 15.21
CA HIS A 120 23.03 12.90 14.97
C HIS A 120 24.09 11.78 14.87
N ALA A 121 25.32 12.01 15.34
CA ALA A 121 26.36 10.99 15.45
C ALA A 121 26.32 10.27 16.81
N PHE A 122 26.94 9.09 16.93
CA PHE A 122 27.02 8.36 18.19
C PHE A 122 27.82 9.15 19.24
N ARG A 123 27.37 9.13 20.50
CA ARG A 123 28.07 9.83 21.59
C ARG A 123 29.40 9.16 21.94
N ARG A 124 29.50 7.84 21.84
CA ARG A 124 30.71 7.06 22.11
C ARG A 124 30.96 6.06 20.98
N SER A 125 32.21 5.61 20.84
CA SER A 125 32.58 4.52 19.91
C SER A 125 31.94 3.19 20.31
N ASP A 126 31.73 2.97 21.60
CA ASP A 126 31.19 1.70 22.11
C ASP A 126 29.68 1.55 21.83
N ASP A 127 29.02 2.66 21.46
CA ASP A 127 27.61 2.68 21.07
C ASP A 127 27.39 2.23 19.61
N PHE A 128 28.48 1.90 18.89
CA PHE A 128 28.38 1.44 17.52
C PHE A 128 27.57 0.16 17.44
N LEU A 129 26.50 0.22 16.65
CA LEU A 129 25.67 -0.94 16.41
C LEU A 129 26.22 -1.71 15.21
N PRO A 130 26.54 -3.01 15.37
CA PRO A 130 27.10 -3.80 14.29
C PRO A 130 26.12 -3.92 13.13
N LEU A 131 26.66 -3.94 11.92
CA LEU A 131 25.91 -4.27 10.71
C LEU A 131 25.44 -5.73 10.76
N PRO A 132 24.32 -6.06 10.10
CA PRO A 132 23.86 -7.43 10.00
C PRO A 132 24.92 -8.27 9.30
N ALA A 133 25.32 -9.39 9.91
CA ALA A 133 26.23 -10.32 9.26
C ALA A 133 25.62 -10.82 7.93
N PRO A 134 26.41 -10.97 6.85
CA PRO A 134 27.87 -10.84 6.77
C PRO A 134 28.34 -9.50 6.16
N TRP A 135 27.60 -8.42 6.40
CA TRP A 135 27.90 -7.11 5.85
C TRP A 135 28.95 -6.38 6.67
N THR A 136 29.83 -5.66 5.98
CA THR A 136 30.87 -4.81 6.57
C THR A 136 30.93 -3.48 5.84
N GLU A 137 31.33 -2.43 6.55
CA GLU A 137 31.55 -1.11 5.95
C GLU A 137 32.96 -1.04 5.37
N CYS A 138 33.07 -0.64 4.11
CA CYS A 138 34.31 -0.60 3.33
C CYS A 138 34.52 0.79 2.74
N ARG A 139 35.76 1.27 2.76
CA ARG A 139 36.13 2.52 2.09
C ARG A 139 36.76 2.22 0.73
N ILE A 140 35.91 2.10 -0.29
CA ILE A 140 36.34 1.86 -1.68
C ILE A 140 36.74 3.18 -2.36
N SER A 141 36.09 4.29 -1.99
CA SER A 141 36.33 5.62 -2.56
C SER A 141 36.69 6.62 -1.45
N ALA A 142 37.40 7.70 -1.82
CA ALA A 142 37.77 8.75 -0.87
C ALA A 142 36.54 9.49 -0.32
N SER A 143 35.47 9.59 -1.12
CA SER A 143 34.29 10.42 -0.87
C SER A 143 33.13 9.70 -0.17
N GLN A 144 33.05 8.37 -0.25
CA GLN A 144 31.89 7.65 0.25
C GLN A 144 32.21 6.23 0.75
N ASN A 145 31.63 5.87 1.88
CA ASN A 145 31.67 4.50 2.40
C ASN A 145 30.66 3.62 1.68
N HIS A 146 31.04 2.37 1.49
CA HIS A 146 30.25 1.34 0.83
C HIS A 146 30.02 0.19 1.82
N PHE A 147 29.05 -0.67 1.54
CA PHE A 147 28.77 -1.87 2.31
C PHE A 147 29.11 -3.08 1.47
N CYS A 148 30.07 -3.89 1.93
CA CYS A 148 30.49 -5.11 1.26
C CYS A 148 29.85 -6.32 1.95
N HIS A 149 29.27 -7.22 1.16
CA HIS A 149 28.82 -8.52 1.63
C HIS A 149 29.96 -9.54 1.55
N GLY A 150 30.39 -10.10 2.69
CA GLY A 150 31.57 -10.97 2.76
C GLY A 150 31.49 -12.27 1.92
N GLY A 151 30.28 -12.81 1.68
CA GLY A 151 30.11 -14.06 0.91
C GLY A 151 29.84 -13.90 -0.60
N THR A 152 29.03 -12.93 -1.01
CA THR A 152 28.57 -12.76 -2.41
C THR A 152 29.38 -11.72 -3.18
N HIS A 153 30.29 -11.01 -2.52
CA HIS A 153 31.00 -9.84 -3.06
C HIS A 153 30.05 -8.73 -3.56
N GLU A 154 28.81 -8.69 -3.07
CA GLU A 154 27.89 -7.58 -3.36
C GLU A 154 28.39 -6.30 -2.67
N ILE A 155 28.40 -5.19 -3.42
CA ILE A 155 28.76 -3.87 -2.93
C ILE A 155 27.53 -2.97 -3.02
N ARG A 156 27.20 -2.30 -1.92
CA ARG A 156 26.08 -1.36 -1.85
C ARG A 156 26.53 0.02 -1.40
N THR A 157 25.86 1.04 -1.90
CA THR A 157 26.03 2.44 -1.46
C THR A 157 25.09 2.82 -0.33
N SER A 158 24.09 1.98 -0.02
CA SER A 158 23.11 2.16 1.06
C SER A 158 23.18 1.02 2.08
N PRO A 159 22.81 1.25 3.34
CA PRO A 159 22.85 0.22 4.38
C PRO A 159 22.06 -1.04 3.99
N PRO A 160 22.55 -2.24 4.34
CA PRO A 160 21.86 -3.48 4.03
C PRO A 160 20.55 -3.65 4.82
N PRO A 161 19.61 -4.50 4.35
CA PRO A 161 18.40 -4.82 5.09
C PRO A 161 18.73 -5.41 6.48
N GLY A 162 18.01 -4.97 7.51
CA GLY A 162 18.27 -5.38 8.89
C GLY A 162 19.29 -4.50 9.64
N THR A 163 19.84 -3.47 8.99
CA THR A 163 20.64 -2.45 9.70
C THR A 163 19.81 -1.81 10.82
N PRO A 164 20.35 -1.68 12.05
CA PRO A 164 19.65 -1.04 13.15
C PRO A 164 19.18 0.38 12.79
N PRO A 165 17.95 0.78 13.16
CA PRO A 165 17.39 2.08 12.77
C PRO A 165 18.27 3.27 13.17
N VAL A 166 18.96 3.17 14.31
CA VAL A 166 19.87 4.20 14.83
C VAL A 166 21.07 4.40 13.88
N ALA A 167 21.70 3.30 13.46
CA ALA A 167 22.82 3.33 12.53
C ALA A 167 22.40 3.85 11.14
N ALA A 168 21.17 3.54 10.71
CA ALA A 168 20.60 4.07 9.46
C ALA A 168 20.45 5.60 9.50
N ILE A 169 20.05 6.16 10.66
CA ILE A 169 20.02 7.62 10.87
C ILE A 169 21.42 8.21 10.74
N VAL A 170 22.42 7.64 11.44
CA VAL A 170 23.81 8.14 11.35
C VAL A 170 24.30 8.14 9.91
N PHE A 171 24.00 7.09 9.15
CA PHE A 171 24.33 7.00 7.73
C PHE A 171 23.68 8.12 6.91
N GLN A 172 22.41 8.44 7.15
CA GLN A 172 21.71 9.49 6.41
C GLN A 172 22.38 10.87 6.56
N TYR A 173 22.97 11.15 7.73
CA TYR A 173 23.64 12.42 8.00
C TYR A 173 25.11 12.44 7.62
N HIS A 174 25.84 11.32 7.78
CA HIS A 174 27.30 11.30 7.69
C HIS A 174 27.86 10.41 6.55
N GLY A 175 26.99 9.69 5.83
CA GLY A 175 27.42 8.72 4.82
C GLY A 175 28.21 7.53 5.39
N THR A 176 28.11 7.29 6.70
CA THR A 176 28.74 6.17 7.41
C THR A 176 27.87 5.71 8.57
N THR A 177 27.98 4.44 8.95
CA THR A 177 27.28 3.91 10.13
C THR A 177 28.09 4.03 11.43
N GLN A 178 29.33 4.51 11.36
CA GLN A 178 30.28 4.49 12.49
C GLN A 178 30.82 5.89 12.84
N ARG A 179 29.96 6.92 12.79
CA ARG A 179 30.37 8.29 13.14
C ARG A 179 30.27 8.54 14.64
N VAL A 180 31.36 9.01 15.25
CA VAL A 180 31.35 9.57 16.62
C VAL A 180 31.14 11.09 16.57
N CYS A 181 30.36 11.59 17.53
CA CYS A 181 30.12 13.00 17.76
C CYS A 181 31.43 13.73 18.13
N GLN A 182 31.63 14.90 17.54
CA GLN A 182 32.72 15.83 17.87
C GLN A 182 32.20 17.21 18.29
N CYS A 183 30.91 17.34 18.57
CA CYS A 183 30.33 18.59 19.05
C CYS A 183 30.93 18.94 20.42
N PRO A 184 31.20 20.23 20.69
CA PRO A 184 31.60 20.66 22.02
C PRO A 184 30.49 20.31 23.02
N PRO A 185 30.83 19.97 24.28
CA PRO A 185 29.83 19.69 25.30
C PRO A 185 28.96 20.93 25.46
N VAL A 186 27.68 20.79 25.13
CA VAL A 186 26.70 21.86 25.35
C VAL A 186 26.62 22.05 26.86
N ALA A 187 27.10 23.20 27.35
CA ALA A 187 26.98 23.55 28.76
C ALA A 187 25.51 23.43 29.15
N PRO A 188 25.18 22.73 30.25
CA PRO A 188 23.80 22.66 30.70
C PRO A 188 23.30 24.09 30.88
N LEU A 189 22.23 24.45 30.16
CA LEU A 189 21.58 25.75 30.30
C LEU A 189 21.39 26.00 31.80
N PRO A 190 21.78 27.18 32.32
CA PRO A 190 21.63 27.47 33.74
C PRO A 190 20.16 27.24 34.09
N LYS A 191 19.91 26.27 34.97
CA LYS A 191 18.56 25.95 35.45
C LYS A 191 17.92 27.27 35.83
N ALA A 192 16.87 27.66 35.10
CA ALA A 192 16.09 28.83 35.45
C ALA A 192 15.74 28.68 36.94
N ARG A 193 16.31 29.56 37.78
CA ARG A 193 15.94 29.63 39.19
C ARG A 193 14.42 29.75 39.18
N ARG A 194 13.72 28.73 39.70
CA ARG A 194 12.32 28.87 40.07
C ARG A 194 12.29 30.10 40.96
N ILE A 195 11.72 31.19 40.46
CA ILE A 195 11.34 32.32 41.29
C ILE A 195 10.26 31.71 42.20
N SER A 196 10.67 31.32 43.40
CA SER A 196 9.75 30.94 44.45
C SER A 196 8.83 32.13 44.67
N SER A 197 7.54 31.86 44.52
CA SER A 197 6.39 32.60 45.06
C SER A 197 6.79 33.86 45.81
N MET A 198 6.45 35.03 45.26
CA MET A 198 6.40 36.23 46.08
C MET A 198 5.37 35.97 47.19
N ASP A 199 5.84 35.89 48.42
CA ASP A 199 5.04 36.14 49.61
C ASP A 199 4.44 37.53 49.44
N PHE A 200 3.13 37.58 49.22
CA PHE A 200 2.36 38.80 49.42
C PHE A 200 2.29 39.03 50.93
N PRO A 201 2.87 40.12 51.48
CA PRO A 201 2.62 40.44 52.88
C PRO A 201 1.16 40.88 53.03
N ASP A 202 0.44 40.17 53.90
CA ASP A 202 -0.85 40.57 54.45
C ASP A 202 -0.75 41.99 55.01
N ILE A 203 -1.42 42.94 54.36
CA ILE A 203 -1.60 44.30 54.91
C ILE A 203 -2.90 44.29 55.73
N HIS A 204 -2.79 43.83 56.98
CA HIS A 204 -3.77 44.12 58.01
C HIS A 204 -3.17 45.10 59.04
N ALA A 205 -3.75 46.30 59.06
CA ALA A 205 -3.93 47.24 60.17
C ALA A 205 -2.69 47.87 60.85
N ILE A 206 -2.75 49.21 60.99
CA ILE A 206 -2.79 49.99 62.26
C ILE A 206 -2.62 51.50 61.87
N VAL A 207 -3.70 52.31 61.90
CA VAL A 207 -4.01 53.41 62.86
C VAL A 207 -2.94 54.53 62.88
N THR A 208 -3.22 55.82 62.59
CA THR A 208 -4.05 56.81 63.34
C THR A 208 -4.12 58.14 62.54
N PRO A 209 -5.19 58.96 62.64
CA PRO A 209 -5.19 60.34 62.15
C PRO A 209 -4.70 61.34 63.22
N PRO A 210 -4.09 62.49 62.84
CA PRO A 210 -3.72 63.55 63.77
C PRO A 210 -4.87 64.53 64.04
N SER A 211 -4.83 65.10 65.25
CA SER A 211 -5.74 66.11 65.81
C SER A 211 -5.71 67.46 65.10
#